data_AF-A0A099Y2T9-F1
#
_entry.id   AF-A0A099Y2T9-F1
#
_cell.length_a   1.000
_cell.length_b   1.000
_cell.length_c   1.000
_cell.angle_alpha   90.00
_cell.angle_beta   90.00
_cell.angle_gamma   90.00
#
_symmetry.space_group_name_H-M   'P 1'
#
loop_
_entity.id
_entity.type
_entity.pdbx_description
1 polymer ?
#
loop_
_entity_poly.entity_id
_entity_poly.type
_entity_poly.pdbx_seq_one_letter_code
_entity_poly.pdbx_strand_id
1 'polypeptide(L)' 'MKEYKVVNWKMGLTRNNEKLEDTLNQYAREGWILKHIAENTSRIVLERNKNR' A
#
# COMPACT_ATOMS: atom_id res chain seq x y z
N MET A 1 -11.73 -9.75 12.46
CA MET A 1 -11.29 -8.41 12.91
C MET A 1 -10.55 -7.73 11.77
N LYS A 2 -10.66 -6.40 11.62
CA LYS A 2 -9.91 -5.65 10.60
C LYS A 2 -8.48 -5.40 11.07
N GLU A 3 -7.53 -5.51 10.16
CA GLU A 3 -6.13 -5.14 10.36
C GLU A 3 -5.77 -4.02 9.38
N TYR A 4 -5.03 -3.04 9.87
CA TYR A 4 -4.54 -1.91 9.09
C TYR A 4 -3.03 -1.92 9.03
N LYS A 5 -2.48 -1.68 7.84
CA LYS A 5 -1.05 -1.49 7.62
C LYS A 5 -0.83 -0.14 6.96
N VAL A 6 0.09 0.64 7.52
CA VAL A 6 0.50 1.93 6.96
C VAL A 6 1.91 1.78 6.42
N VAL A 7 2.08 2.04 5.14
CA VAL A 7 3.37 1.97 4.46
C VAL A 7 3.78 3.40 4.11
N ASN A 8 5.00 3.77 4.47
CA ASN A 8 5.58 5.03 4.05
C ASN A 8 6.22 4.82 2.67
N TRP A 9 5.60 5.39 1.64
CA TRP A 9 6.08 5.35 0.26
C TRP A 9 7.08 6.48 0.06
N LYS A 10 8.26 6.17 -0.45
CA LYS A 10 9.23 7.20 -0.83
C LYS A 10 9.32 7.25 -2.35
N MET A 11 8.98 8.38 -2.93
CA MET A 11 9.28 8.63 -4.34
C MET A 11 10.80 8.64 -4.55
N GLY A 12 11.26 7.80 -5.47
CA GLY A 12 12.63 7.81 -5.96
C GLY A 12 12.80 8.75 -7.15
N LEU A 13 14.01 8.76 -7.72
CA LEU A 13 14.35 9.62 -8.84
C LEU A 13 13.77 9.14 -10.19
N THR A 14 13.53 7.84 -10.34
CA THR A 14 12.99 7.23 -11.56
C THR A 14 12.09 6.04 -11.24
N ARG A 15 11.20 5.72 -12.20
CA ARG A 15 10.28 4.56 -12.18
C ARG A 15 9.34 4.51 -10.98
N ASN A 16 8.84 5.67 -10.55
CA ASN A 16 7.98 5.76 -9.36
C ASN A 16 6.66 5.02 -9.55
N ASN A 17 6.07 5.09 -10.75
CA ASN A 17 4.82 4.40 -11.04
C ASN A 17 5.00 2.88 -11.01
N GLU A 18 5.99 2.34 -11.75
CA GLU A 18 6.28 0.90 -11.76
C GLU A 18 6.53 0.35 -10.36
N LYS A 19 7.35 1.04 -9.55
CA LYS A 19 7.63 0.58 -8.18
C LYS A 19 6.39 0.65 -7.28
N LEU A 20 5.54 1.67 -7.48
CA LEU A 20 4.29 1.79 -6.74
C LEU A 20 3.34 0.66 -7.10
N GLU A 21 3.20 0.35 -8.39
CA GLU A 21 2.44 -0.79 -8.91
C GLU A 21 2.95 -2.10 -8.31
N ASP A 22 4.26 -2.34 -8.34
CA ASP A 22 4.87 -3.53 -7.73
C ASP A 22 4.54 -3.67 -6.24
N THR A 23 4.59 -2.56 -5.51
CA THR A 23 4.29 -2.52 -4.08
C THR A 23 2.83 -2.82 -3.80
N LEU A 24 1.91 -2.20 -4.56
CA LEU A 24 0.48 -2.45 -4.42
C LEU A 24 0.14 -3.90 -4.80
N ASN A 25 0.73 -4.41 -5.88
CA ASN A 25 0.54 -5.79 -6.34
C ASN A 25 1.07 -6.81 -5.31
N GLN A 26 2.21 -6.54 -4.67
CA GLN A 26 2.72 -7.40 -3.59
C GLN A 26 1.70 -7.49 -2.45
N TYR A 27 1.20 -6.34 -1.98
CA TYR A 27 0.22 -6.32 -0.89
C TYR A 27 -1.13 -6.92 -1.28
N ALA A 28 -1.57 -6.76 -2.52
CA ALA A 28 -2.76 -7.42 -3.04
C ALA A 28 -2.63 -8.96 -3.00
N ARG A 29 -1.47 -9.51 -3.37
CA ARG A 29 -1.19 -10.96 -3.26
C ARG A 29 -1.18 -11.45 -1.81
N GLU A 30 -0.72 -10.63 -0.87
CA GLU A 30 -0.78 -10.88 0.57
C GLU A 30 -2.21 -10.72 1.15
N GLY A 31 -3.21 -10.38 0.32
CA GLY A 31 -4.62 -10.25 0.71
C GLY A 31 -4.97 -8.90 1.33
N TRP A 32 -4.12 -7.90 1.21
CA TRP A 32 -4.42 -6.52 1.60
C TRP A 32 -5.20 -5.78 0.51
N ILE A 33 -6.05 -4.86 0.94
CA ILE A 33 -6.85 -4.00 0.08
C ILE A 33 -6.41 -2.56 0.29
N LEU A 34 -6.15 -1.82 -0.80
CA LEU A 34 -5.86 -0.40 -0.74
C LEU A 34 -7.06 0.38 -0.21
N LYS A 35 -6.86 1.12 0.89
CA LYS A 35 -7.92 1.93 1.52
C LYS A 35 -7.75 3.43 1.28
N HIS A 36 -6.52 3.94 1.34
CA HIS A 36 -6.25 5.37 1.14
C HIS A 36 -4.78 5.61 0.75
N ILE A 37 -4.55 6.62 -0.10
CA ILE A 37 -3.22 7.16 -0.39
C ILE A 37 -3.22 8.63 0.05
N ALA A 38 -2.38 8.95 1.03
CA ALA A 38 -2.22 10.31 1.54
C ALA A 38 -1.15 11.03 0.73
N GLU A 39 -1.57 11.81 -0.26
CA GLU A 39 -0.72 12.50 -1.23
C GLU A 39 0.31 13.42 -0.57
N ASN A 40 -0.10 14.16 0.48
CA ASN A 40 0.76 15.12 1.19
C ASN A 40 1.84 14.49 2.07
N THR A 41 1.69 13.23 2.47
CA THR A 41 2.61 12.55 3.41
C THR A 41 3.26 11.32 2.80
N SER A 42 2.92 11.01 1.55
CA SER A 42 3.33 9.81 0.83
C SER A 42 3.06 8.52 1.62
N ARG A 43 1.91 8.45 2.31
CA ARG A 43 1.52 7.25 3.09
C ARG A 43 0.46 6.46 2.35
N ILE A 44 0.58 5.14 2.38
CA ILE A 44 -0.39 4.20 1.82
C ILE A 44 -1.02 3.43 2.98
N VAL A 45 -2.34 3.45 3.06
CA VAL A 45 -3.13 2.74 4.06
C VAL A 45 -3.77 1.52 3.41
N LEU A 46 -3.50 0.35 3.97
CA LEU A 46 -3.98 -0.96 3.54
C LEU A 46 -4.88 -1.54 4.64
N GLU A 47 -5.96 -2.21 4.24
CA GLU A 47 -6.89 -2.91 5.12
C GLU A 47 -6.94 -4.39 4.74
N ARG A 48 -6.94 -5.29 5.71
CA ARG A 48 -7.27 -6.72 5.49
C ARG A 48 -8.15 -7.27 6.60
N ASN A 49 -8.79 -8.40 6.35
CA ASN A 49 -9.54 -9.14 7.36
C ASN A 49 -8.66 -10.24 7.96
N LYS A 50 -8.49 -10.21 9.30
CA LYS A 50 -7.67 -11.17 10.06
C LYS A 50 -8.20 -12.61 10.07
N ASN A 51 -9.48 -12.79 9.73
CA ASN A 51 -10.20 -14.07 9.87
C ASN A 51 -10.71 -14.56 8.50
N ARG A 52 -9.90 -14.40 7.44
CA ARG A 52 -10.26 -14.91 6.12
C ARG A 52 -9.71 -16.32 5.93
#